data_AF-E2CIP6-F1
#
_entry.id   AF-E2CIP6-F1
#
_cell.length_a   1.000
_cell.length_b   1.000
_cell.length_c   1.000
_cell.angle_alpha   90.00
_cell.angle_beta   90.00
_cell.angle_gamma   90.00
#
_symmetry.space_group_name_H-M   'P 1'
#
loop_
_entity.id
_entity.type
_entity.pdbx_description
1 polymer ?
#
loop_
_entity_poly.entity_id
_entity_poly.type
_entity_poly.pdbx_seq_one_letter_code
_entity_poly.pdbx_strand_id
1 'polypeptide(L)'
;MKSLAISNQSLVSLSPTALLKRNALPVIVALGLSLAAFAPSLAKAEEHIVPHITISGEGKISVAPDMAVITTQVVSPGDTAPEALSANSKAMKAVIDEIKSAGIEAKDIKTSGFSIYPRYDHSKRAQNKAPKIVGYDVRNGVTVNVRDLDRLGDLLSTVVESGANQIGGISFQVSDPESKMDEARKKAVENARKKAEIYAEAAGSRLGEVLQISENGSYTPAPRGLRMEAMAMAADSVPVEAGENTLQASVTIKWELIED
;
A
#
# COMPACT_ATOMS: atom_id res chain seq x y z
N MET A 1 53.12 -16.34 -40.51
CA MET A 1 52.00 -15.37 -40.47
C MET A 1 52.42 -14.13 -39.69
N LYS A 2 51.72 -13.00 -39.84
CA LYS A 2 51.74 -11.81 -38.94
C LYS A 2 51.01 -12.18 -37.62
N SER A 3 50.98 -11.43 -36.50
CA SER A 3 51.78 -10.38 -35.80
C SER A 3 50.89 -9.92 -34.61
N LEU A 4 51.26 -9.34 -33.47
CA LEU A 4 52.47 -8.72 -32.89
C LEU A 4 53.14 -9.66 -31.84
N ALA A 5 54.23 -9.39 -31.10
CA ALA A 5 54.98 -8.20 -30.64
C ALA A 5 54.44 -7.49 -29.36
N ILE A 6 54.81 -8.00 -28.18
CA ILE A 6 54.69 -7.32 -26.88
C ILE A 6 55.98 -6.53 -26.62
N SER A 7 55.88 -5.26 -26.20
CA SER A 7 57.03 -4.45 -25.79
C SER A 7 56.90 -4.05 -24.32
N ASN A 8 57.91 -4.39 -23.53
CA ASN A 8 58.05 -4.01 -22.13
C ASN A 8 59.54 -3.76 -21.87
N GLN A 9 59.94 -2.51 -21.63
CA GLN A 9 61.29 -2.17 -21.22
C GLN A 9 61.28 -1.08 -20.15
N SER A 10 61.98 -1.40 -19.07
CA SER A 10 62.48 -0.49 -18.04
C SER A 10 63.97 -0.78 -17.83
N LEU A 11 64.63 0.04 -17.00
CA LEU A 11 66.09 0.20 -16.78
C LEU A 11 66.68 1.40 -17.56
N VAL A 12 67.19 2.49 -16.95
CA VAL A 12 68.14 2.69 -15.81
C VAL A 12 69.60 2.79 -16.28
N SER A 13 70.41 3.58 -15.56
CA SER A 13 71.82 3.98 -15.79
C SER A 13 71.99 5.19 -16.73
N LEU A 14 72.94 6.12 -16.52
CA LEU A 14 73.90 6.31 -15.41
C LEU A 14 74.31 7.80 -15.26
N SER A 15 74.84 8.17 -14.08
CA SER A 15 75.39 9.50 -13.72
C SER A 15 76.74 9.79 -14.41
N PRO A 16 77.34 11.01 -14.37
CA PRO A 16 77.94 11.55 -13.12
C PRO A 16 78.07 13.09 -12.94
N THR A 17 78.35 13.49 -11.69
CA THR A 17 79.19 14.62 -11.21
C THR A 17 79.20 15.99 -11.94
N ALA A 18 78.86 17.06 -11.19
CA ALA A 18 79.82 18.10 -10.75
C ALA A 18 79.20 19.05 -9.71
N LEU A 19 79.98 19.53 -8.74
CA LEU A 19 79.60 20.69 -7.90
C LEU A 19 80.28 21.97 -8.42
N LEU A 20 79.60 23.11 -8.30
CA LEU A 20 80.30 24.39 -8.13
C LEU A 20 79.51 25.35 -7.24
N LYS A 21 80.21 26.07 -6.36
CA LYS A 21 79.66 27.13 -5.50
C LYS A 21 80.09 28.50 -6.04
N ARG A 22 79.24 29.53 -5.93
CA ARG A 22 79.51 30.76 -5.15
C ARG A 22 78.41 31.83 -5.32
N ASN A 23 78.31 32.69 -4.32
CA ASN A 23 77.32 33.76 -4.21
C ASN A 23 77.74 35.00 -5.03
N ALA A 24 76.79 35.68 -5.66
CA ALA A 24 76.78 37.14 -5.81
C ALA A 24 75.35 37.66 -6.10
N LEU A 25 74.88 38.57 -5.25
CA LEU A 25 73.79 39.54 -5.47
C LEU A 25 74.45 40.89 -5.90
N PRO A 26 73.75 41.99 -6.30
CA PRO A 26 72.31 42.27 -6.18
C PRO A 26 71.65 43.05 -7.38
N VAL A 27 70.43 43.58 -7.14
CA VAL A 27 69.87 44.87 -7.63
C VAL A 27 69.17 44.99 -9.03
N ILE A 28 67.82 45.02 -8.96
CA ILE A 28 66.84 46.00 -9.53
C ILE A 28 66.89 46.38 -11.02
N VAL A 29 65.74 46.17 -11.72
CA VAL A 29 64.87 47.20 -12.34
C VAL A 29 63.47 46.59 -12.56
N ALA A 30 62.42 47.42 -12.56
CA ALA A 30 61.03 46.98 -12.48
C ALA A 30 60.24 47.07 -13.80
N LEU A 31 59.25 46.18 -13.95
CA LEU A 31 57.94 46.48 -14.55
C LEU A 31 56.92 45.49 -14.00
N GLY A 32 55.66 45.90 -13.82
CA GLY A 32 54.62 45.02 -13.25
C GLY A 32 53.25 45.28 -13.86
N LEU A 33 52.39 44.25 -13.86
CA LEU A 33 50.96 44.40 -14.14
C LEU A 33 50.15 43.29 -13.45
N SER A 34 48.98 43.66 -12.91
CA SER A 34 47.80 42.83 -12.63
C SER A 34 47.97 41.36 -12.20
N LEU A 35 47.91 41.12 -10.88
CA LEU A 35 47.32 39.86 -10.35
C LEU A 35 46.58 40.11 -9.02
N ALA A 36 45.68 41.10 -9.01
CA ALA A 36 44.89 41.47 -7.85
C ALA A 36 43.51 40.78 -7.85
N ALA A 37 43.21 40.10 -6.73
CA ALA A 37 41.87 39.79 -6.24
C ALA A 37 40.82 39.25 -7.26
N PHE A 38 40.92 37.96 -7.59
CA PHE A 38 39.73 37.13 -7.84
C PHE A 38 39.57 36.12 -6.69
N ALA A 39 39.35 36.64 -5.49
CA ALA A 39 38.79 35.85 -4.40
C ALA A 39 37.29 35.69 -4.70
N PRO A 40 36.77 34.48 -5.00
CA PRO A 40 35.33 34.30 -5.11
C PRO A 40 34.73 34.59 -3.74
N SER A 41 33.93 35.65 -3.65
CA SER A 41 33.19 35.96 -2.44
C SER A 41 32.18 34.84 -2.21
N LEU A 42 32.56 33.87 -1.38
CA LEU A 42 31.64 32.93 -0.73
C LEU A 42 30.75 33.75 0.22
N ALA A 43 29.79 34.45 -0.37
CA ALA A 43 28.57 34.81 0.30
C ALA A 43 27.94 33.50 0.76
N LYS A 44 28.15 33.15 2.03
CA LYS A 44 27.24 32.24 2.71
C LYS A 44 25.86 32.84 2.52
N ALA A 45 24.97 32.10 1.85
CA ALA A 45 23.55 32.35 2.03
C ALA A 45 23.30 32.19 3.52
N GLU A 46 22.99 33.30 4.19
CA GLU A 46 22.66 33.29 5.61
C GLU A 46 21.29 32.64 5.72
N GLU A 47 21.29 31.33 6.00
CA GLU A 47 20.09 30.50 6.05
C GLU A 47 19.23 31.03 7.20
N HIS A 48 18.22 31.81 6.84
CA HIS A 48 17.43 32.60 7.79
C HIS A 48 16.46 31.67 8.53
N ILE A 49 16.95 31.03 9.60
CA ILE A 49 16.20 30.06 10.39
C ILE A 49 15.04 30.76 11.11
N VAL A 50 13.88 30.76 10.46
CA VAL A 50 12.60 31.14 11.08
C VAL A 50 12.34 30.19 12.27
N PRO A 51 12.16 30.69 13.50
CA PRO A 51 11.75 29.86 14.64
C PRO A 51 10.45 29.14 14.33
N HIS A 52 10.37 27.84 14.63
CA HIS A 52 9.26 27.02 14.17
C HIS A 52 9.01 25.81 15.06
N ILE A 53 7.76 25.33 15.03
CA ILE A 53 7.34 24.08 15.64
C ILE A 53 6.74 23.16 14.58
N THR A 54 7.07 21.86 14.65
CA THR A 54 6.56 20.83 13.75
C THR A 54 5.78 19.80 14.55
N ILE A 55 4.47 19.67 14.30
CA ILE A 55 3.57 18.80 15.07
C ILE A 55 2.76 17.89 14.15
N SER A 56 2.61 16.63 14.55
CA SER A 56 1.70 15.68 13.88
C SER A 56 0.34 15.61 14.57
N GLY A 57 -0.73 15.76 13.79
CA GLY A 57 -2.12 15.56 14.19
C GLY A 57 -2.73 14.34 13.54
N GLU A 58 -3.67 13.71 14.26
CA GLU A 58 -4.50 12.62 13.74
C GLU A 58 -5.96 13.03 13.78
N GLY A 59 -6.70 12.67 12.74
CA GLY A 59 -8.15 12.80 12.68
C GLY A 59 -8.77 11.46 12.31
N LYS A 60 -9.87 11.12 12.99
CA LYS A 60 -10.58 9.85 12.87
C LYS A 60 -12.08 10.08 12.77
N ILE A 61 -12.74 9.26 11.97
CA ILE A 61 -14.20 9.16 11.88
C ILE A 61 -14.63 7.70 11.86
N SER A 62 -15.76 7.39 12.48
CA SER A 62 -16.52 6.18 12.18
C SER A 62 -17.43 6.44 11.00
N VAL A 63 -17.54 5.47 10.10
CA VAL A 63 -18.46 5.49 8.97
C VAL A 63 -19.13 4.12 8.88
N ALA A 64 -20.46 4.09 8.92
CA ALA A 64 -21.20 2.87 8.60
C ALA A 64 -20.92 2.49 7.13
N PRO A 65 -20.58 1.22 6.83
CA PRO A 65 -20.39 0.77 5.46
C PRO A 65 -21.71 0.86 4.67
N ASP A 66 -21.61 1.17 3.40
CA ASP A 66 -22.73 1.31 2.45
C ASP A 66 -22.75 0.18 1.40
N MET A 67 -21.72 -0.68 1.40
CA MET A 67 -21.67 -1.86 0.54
C MET A 67 -20.89 -3.02 1.16
N ALA A 68 -21.18 -4.22 0.67
CA ALA A 68 -20.43 -5.44 0.98
C ALA A 68 -19.80 -6.01 -0.30
N VAL A 69 -18.65 -6.66 -0.14
CA VAL A 69 -18.05 -7.51 -1.16
C VAL A 69 -18.11 -8.96 -0.67
N ILE A 70 -18.93 -9.77 -1.34
CA ILE A 70 -19.01 -11.22 -1.12
C ILE A 70 -17.98 -11.89 -2.04
N THR A 71 -17.32 -12.95 -1.59
CA THR A 71 -16.75 -13.94 -2.52
C THR A 71 -17.37 -15.30 -2.23
N THR A 72 -17.89 -15.96 -3.26
CA THR A 72 -18.57 -17.25 -3.18
C THR A 72 -18.10 -18.16 -4.30
N GLN A 73 -18.06 -19.47 -4.08
CA GLN A 73 -17.47 -20.44 -5.00
C GLN A 73 -18.33 -21.70 -5.14
N VAL A 74 -18.26 -22.26 -6.34
CA VAL A 74 -18.74 -23.59 -6.68
C VAL A 74 -17.51 -24.48 -6.83
N VAL A 75 -17.42 -25.53 -6.02
CA VAL A 75 -16.48 -26.65 -6.19
C VAL A 75 -17.26 -27.85 -6.73
N SER A 76 -16.78 -28.45 -7.82
CA SER A 76 -17.47 -29.57 -8.48
C SER A 76 -16.50 -30.74 -8.75
N PRO A 77 -16.82 -31.95 -8.26
CA PRO A 77 -16.03 -33.14 -8.52
C PRO A 77 -16.35 -33.76 -9.89
N GLY A 78 -15.41 -34.56 -10.41
CA GLY A 78 -15.64 -35.47 -11.53
C GLY A 78 -14.50 -36.50 -11.65
N ASP A 79 -14.74 -37.58 -12.40
CA ASP A 79 -13.72 -38.62 -12.62
C ASP A 79 -12.70 -38.19 -13.69
N THR A 80 -13.14 -37.39 -14.66
CA THR A 80 -12.28 -36.65 -15.59
C THR A 80 -12.43 -35.13 -15.43
N ALA A 81 -11.39 -34.38 -15.83
CA ALA A 81 -11.42 -32.92 -15.78
C ALA A 81 -12.52 -32.28 -16.66
N PRO A 82 -12.83 -32.77 -17.87
CA PRO A 82 -13.94 -32.24 -18.68
C PRO A 82 -15.33 -32.41 -18.03
N GLU A 83 -15.57 -33.53 -17.34
CA GLU A 83 -16.84 -33.76 -16.63
C GLU A 83 -16.99 -32.81 -15.44
N ALA A 84 -15.94 -32.71 -14.62
CA ALA A 84 -15.88 -31.77 -13.50
C ALA A 84 -16.07 -30.31 -13.96
N LEU A 85 -15.46 -29.93 -15.08
CA LEU A 85 -15.59 -28.60 -15.69
C LEU A 85 -16.99 -28.32 -16.24
N SER A 86 -17.62 -29.31 -16.89
CA SER A 86 -18.99 -29.20 -17.41
C SER A 86 -20.00 -29.02 -16.27
N ALA A 87 -19.90 -29.86 -15.23
CA ALA A 87 -20.73 -29.76 -14.04
C ALA A 87 -20.56 -28.41 -13.33
N ASN A 88 -19.31 -27.96 -13.16
CA ASN A 88 -18.99 -26.67 -12.54
C ASN A 88 -19.52 -25.48 -13.34
N SER A 89 -19.34 -25.49 -14.66
CA SER A 89 -19.78 -24.40 -15.54
C SER A 89 -21.30 -24.26 -15.54
N LYS A 90 -22.04 -25.38 -15.46
CA LYS A 90 -23.50 -25.37 -15.32
C LYS A 90 -23.94 -24.77 -13.98
N ALA A 91 -23.34 -25.20 -12.88
CA ALA A 91 -23.69 -24.72 -11.54
C ALA A 91 -23.30 -23.24 -11.32
N MET A 92 -22.10 -22.83 -11.75
CA MET A 92 -21.70 -21.42 -11.70
C MET A 92 -22.55 -20.53 -12.61
N LYS A 93 -23.06 -21.04 -13.74
CA LYS A 93 -24.03 -20.29 -14.55
C LYS A 93 -25.33 -20.05 -13.77
N ALA A 94 -25.89 -21.06 -13.11
CA ALA A 94 -27.10 -20.89 -12.29
C ALA A 94 -26.89 -19.83 -11.19
N VAL A 95 -25.78 -19.95 -10.44
CA VAL A 95 -25.33 -18.95 -9.45
C VAL A 95 -25.25 -17.53 -10.04
N ILE A 96 -24.60 -17.34 -11.19
CA ILE A 96 -24.42 -16.02 -11.82
C ILE A 96 -25.73 -15.46 -12.41
N ASP A 97 -26.62 -16.32 -12.91
CA ASP A 97 -27.92 -15.88 -13.41
C ASP A 97 -28.80 -15.44 -12.23
N GLU A 98 -28.81 -16.18 -11.11
CA GLU A 98 -29.64 -15.85 -9.96
C GLU A 98 -29.16 -14.62 -9.18
N ILE A 99 -27.84 -14.40 -9.08
CA ILE A 99 -27.28 -13.12 -8.57
C ILE A 99 -27.79 -11.91 -9.39
N LYS A 100 -28.06 -12.09 -10.70
CA LYS A 100 -28.68 -11.04 -11.54
C LYS A 100 -30.20 -10.98 -11.37
N SER A 101 -30.89 -12.11 -11.18
CA SER A 101 -32.32 -12.15 -10.82
C SER A 101 -32.58 -11.36 -9.53
N ALA A 102 -31.68 -11.45 -8.55
CA ALA A 102 -31.66 -10.64 -7.34
C ALA A 102 -31.38 -9.13 -7.58
N GLY A 103 -31.10 -8.71 -8.82
CA GLY A 103 -30.94 -7.30 -9.20
C GLY A 103 -29.51 -6.77 -9.15
N ILE A 104 -28.48 -7.61 -8.94
CA ILE A 104 -27.09 -7.15 -9.01
C ILE A 104 -26.68 -6.93 -10.48
N GLU A 105 -26.16 -5.73 -10.77
CA GLU A 105 -25.69 -5.36 -12.11
C GLU A 105 -24.46 -6.17 -12.54
N ALA A 106 -24.36 -6.49 -13.83
CA ALA A 106 -23.24 -7.25 -14.38
C ALA A 106 -21.86 -6.57 -14.21
N LYS A 107 -21.81 -5.25 -13.95
CA LYS A 107 -20.57 -4.51 -13.61
C LYS A 107 -20.01 -4.86 -12.23
N ASP A 108 -20.90 -5.28 -11.33
CA ASP A 108 -20.64 -5.56 -9.92
C ASP A 108 -20.48 -7.08 -9.66
N ILE A 109 -20.42 -7.89 -10.73
CA ILE A 109 -20.22 -9.35 -10.70
C ILE A 109 -18.91 -9.71 -11.44
N LYS A 110 -17.96 -10.36 -10.76
CA LYS A 110 -16.63 -10.68 -11.31
C LYS A 110 -16.21 -12.12 -10.99
N THR A 111 -15.97 -12.94 -12.02
CA THR A 111 -15.39 -14.28 -11.83
C THR A 111 -14.00 -14.20 -11.18
N SER A 112 -13.74 -15.09 -10.22
CA SER A 112 -12.51 -15.16 -9.42
C SER A 112 -12.12 -16.62 -9.14
N GLY A 113 -10.87 -16.90 -8.76
CA GLY A 113 -10.45 -18.21 -8.24
C GLY A 113 -10.55 -19.44 -9.16
N PHE A 114 -10.87 -19.29 -10.46
CA PHE A 114 -11.02 -20.43 -11.37
C PHE A 114 -9.77 -21.31 -11.42
N SER A 115 -9.94 -22.61 -11.15
CA SER A 115 -8.84 -23.56 -11.00
C SER A 115 -9.33 -25.01 -11.14
N ILE A 116 -8.42 -25.91 -11.59
CA ILE A 116 -8.70 -27.35 -11.72
C ILE A 116 -7.61 -28.11 -10.96
N TYR A 117 -8.01 -28.95 -10.00
CA TYR A 117 -7.09 -29.72 -9.16
C TYR A 117 -7.28 -31.22 -9.37
N PRO A 118 -6.22 -31.99 -9.70
CA PRO A 118 -6.28 -33.45 -9.64
C PRO A 118 -6.39 -33.94 -8.19
N ARG A 119 -7.32 -34.86 -7.93
CA ARG A 119 -7.42 -35.58 -6.66
C ARG A 119 -6.52 -36.81 -6.66
N TYR A 120 -5.79 -37.03 -5.58
CA TYR A 120 -4.89 -38.18 -5.44
C TYR A 120 -5.34 -39.14 -4.33
N ASP A 121 -5.33 -40.44 -4.62
CA ASP A 121 -5.38 -41.49 -3.60
C ASP A 121 -4.01 -41.62 -2.94
N HIS A 122 -3.97 -41.31 -1.64
CA HIS A 122 -2.79 -41.44 -0.79
C HIS A 122 -2.80 -42.69 0.11
N SER A 123 -3.85 -43.52 0.07
CA SER A 123 -4.02 -44.69 0.97
C SER A 123 -2.85 -45.67 0.95
N LYS A 124 -2.15 -45.79 -0.19
CA LYS A 124 -1.02 -46.70 -0.39
C LYS A 124 0.35 -46.05 -0.18
N ARG A 125 0.42 -44.82 0.36
CA ARG A 125 1.67 -44.10 0.64
C ARG A 125 2.59 -44.87 1.61
N ALA A 126 2.02 -45.57 2.60
CA ALA A 126 2.77 -46.45 3.51
C ALA A 126 3.42 -47.66 2.82
N GLN A 127 3.02 -48.00 1.59
CA GLN A 127 3.62 -49.06 0.76
C GLN A 127 4.72 -48.51 -0.17
N ASN A 128 5.19 -47.28 0.09
CA ASN A 128 6.16 -46.53 -0.72
C ASN A 128 5.77 -46.38 -2.20
N LYS A 129 4.47 -46.33 -2.49
CA LYS A 129 3.91 -46.15 -3.85
C LYS A 129 3.55 -44.69 -4.10
N ALA A 130 3.77 -44.24 -5.34
CA ALA A 130 3.34 -42.92 -5.79
C ALA A 130 1.81 -42.78 -5.72
N PRO A 131 1.27 -41.60 -5.33
CA PRO A 131 -0.18 -41.36 -5.32
C PRO A 131 -0.77 -41.46 -6.73
N LYS A 132 -1.95 -42.08 -6.87
CA LYS A 132 -2.66 -42.19 -8.15
C LYS A 132 -3.74 -41.12 -8.25
N ILE A 133 -3.90 -40.49 -9.42
CA ILE A 133 -5.08 -39.64 -9.69
C ILE A 133 -6.35 -40.49 -9.66
N VAL A 134 -7.38 -40.00 -8.96
CA VAL A 134 -8.71 -40.63 -8.77
C VAL A 134 -9.86 -39.64 -9.01
N GLY A 135 -9.63 -38.68 -9.90
CA GLY A 135 -10.60 -37.66 -10.28
C GLY A 135 -10.02 -36.25 -10.24
N TYR A 136 -10.89 -35.27 -10.43
CA TYR A 136 -10.57 -33.85 -10.45
C TYR A 136 -11.65 -33.07 -9.70
N ASP A 137 -11.25 -31.99 -9.04
CA ASP A 137 -12.16 -30.97 -8.52
C ASP A 137 -11.92 -29.66 -9.28
N VAL A 138 -12.96 -29.13 -9.91
CA VAL A 138 -12.93 -27.77 -10.48
C VAL A 138 -13.47 -26.82 -9.43
N ARG A 139 -12.74 -25.73 -9.17
CA ARG A 139 -13.21 -24.61 -8.36
C ARG A 139 -13.40 -23.40 -9.24
N ASN A 140 -14.46 -22.66 -8.99
CA ASN A 140 -14.80 -21.45 -9.72
C ASN A 140 -15.49 -20.50 -8.75
N GLY A 141 -15.04 -19.27 -8.69
CA GLY A 141 -15.53 -18.25 -7.80
C GLY A 141 -16.22 -17.11 -8.53
N VAL A 142 -17.08 -16.42 -7.81
CA VAL A 142 -17.57 -15.11 -8.19
C VAL A 142 -17.47 -14.18 -6.99
N THR A 143 -16.92 -13.00 -7.23
CA THR A 143 -16.85 -11.88 -6.31
C THR A 143 -17.93 -10.90 -6.71
N VAL A 144 -18.73 -10.46 -5.74
CA VAL A 144 -19.97 -9.70 -5.96
C VAL A 144 -19.96 -8.46 -5.07
N ASN A 145 -20.11 -7.28 -5.66
CA ASN A 145 -20.34 -6.04 -4.92
C ASN A 145 -21.85 -5.89 -4.68
N VAL A 146 -22.24 -5.65 -3.43
CA VAL A 146 -23.63 -5.54 -3.00
C VAL A 146 -23.81 -4.19 -2.31
N ARG A 147 -24.55 -3.29 -2.95
CA ARG A 147 -24.78 -1.89 -2.53
C ARG A 147 -26.09 -1.71 -1.74
N ASP A 148 -26.82 -2.80 -1.58
CA ASP A 148 -28.07 -2.91 -0.85
C ASP A 148 -27.84 -3.94 0.26
N LEU A 149 -27.46 -3.44 1.43
CA LEU A 149 -27.05 -4.30 2.56
C LEU A 149 -28.25 -5.00 3.22
N ASP A 150 -29.45 -4.44 3.12
CA ASP A 150 -30.67 -5.03 3.68
C ASP A 150 -31.01 -6.35 2.96
N ARG A 151 -30.71 -6.43 1.65
CA ARG A 151 -30.94 -7.63 0.82
C ARG A 151 -29.77 -8.62 0.81
N LEU A 152 -28.72 -8.38 1.60
CA LEU A 152 -27.51 -9.21 1.65
C LEU A 152 -27.78 -10.60 2.25
N GLY A 153 -28.59 -10.69 3.30
CA GLY A 153 -28.94 -11.97 3.96
C GLY A 153 -29.70 -12.91 3.03
N ASP A 154 -30.70 -12.37 2.31
CA ASP A 154 -31.50 -13.10 1.33
C ASP A 154 -30.63 -13.59 0.17
N LEU A 155 -29.82 -12.69 -0.42
CA LEU A 155 -28.90 -13.03 -1.50
C LEU A 155 -27.97 -14.19 -1.11
N LEU A 156 -27.42 -14.19 0.12
CA LEU A 156 -26.55 -15.25 0.61
C LEU A 156 -27.24 -16.62 0.65
N SER A 157 -28.48 -16.71 1.14
CA SER A 157 -29.27 -17.95 1.08
C SER A 157 -29.48 -18.38 -0.38
N THR A 158 -29.92 -17.45 -1.24
CA THR A 158 -30.18 -17.70 -2.66
C THR A 158 -28.95 -18.22 -3.42
N VAL A 159 -27.73 -17.74 -3.15
CA VAL A 159 -26.54 -18.28 -3.85
C VAL A 159 -26.20 -19.71 -3.41
N VAL A 160 -26.44 -20.04 -2.13
CA VAL A 160 -26.20 -21.40 -1.61
C VAL A 160 -27.19 -22.38 -2.21
N GLU A 161 -28.47 -22.03 -2.26
CA GLU A 161 -29.52 -22.82 -2.93
C GLU A 161 -29.24 -23.01 -4.43
N SER A 162 -28.69 -21.98 -5.09
CA SER A 162 -28.25 -22.03 -6.49
C SER A 162 -27.03 -22.93 -6.74
N GLY A 163 -26.42 -23.50 -5.69
CA GLY A 163 -25.34 -24.47 -5.79
C GLY A 163 -23.93 -23.95 -5.46
N ALA A 164 -23.80 -22.72 -4.93
CA ALA A 164 -22.53 -22.30 -4.32
C ALA A 164 -22.31 -23.06 -3.00
N ASN A 165 -21.11 -23.63 -2.82
CA ASN A 165 -20.81 -24.54 -1.72
C ASN A 165 -19.57 -24.17 -0.91
N GLN A 166 -18.92 -23.03 -1.22
CA GLN A 166 -17.91 -22.40 -0.37
C GLN A 166 -18.07 -20.87 -0.39
N ILE A 167 -18.41 -20.26 0.73
CA ILE A 167 -18.38 -18.80 0.89
C ILE A 167 -16.99 -18.42 1.41
N GLY A 168 -16.26 -17.63 0.62
CA GLY A 168 -14.90 -17.17 0.93
C GLY A 168 -14.83 -15.97 1.88
N GLY A 169 -15.98 -15.41 2.24
CA GLY A 169 -16.11 -14.31 3.21
C GLY A 169 -17.00 -13.16 2.70
N ILE A 170 -17.31 -12.26 3.62
CA ILE A 170 -18.02 -11.00 3.40
C ILE A 170 -17.11 -9.87 3.91
N SER A 171 -16.95 -8.80 3.13
CA SER A 171 -16.14 -7.63 3.48
C SER A 171 -16.99 -6.37 3.35
N PHE A 172 -17.25 -5.69 4.47
CA PHE A 172 -17.98 -4.42 4.48
C PHE A 172 -17.06 -3.24 4.17
N GLN A 173 -17.50 -2.38 3.26
CA GLN A 173 -16.70 -1.31 2.68
C GLN A 173 -17.52 -0.01 2.60
N VAL A 174 -16.82 1.10 2.45
CA VAL A 174 -17.41 2.40 2.12
C VAL A 174 -17.14 2.63 0.64
N SER A 175 -18.18 2.86 -0.16
CA SER A 175 -18.13 2.88 -1.62
C SER A 175 -17.38 4.09 -2.18
N ASP A 176 -17.42 5.21 -1.46
CA ASP A 176 -16.58 6.39 -1.63
C ASP A 176 -15.91 6.72 -0.28
N PRO A 177 -14.71 6.18 -0.01
CA PRO A 177 -13.96 6.52 1.20
C PRO A 177 -13.24 7.87 1.10
N GLU A 178 -13.06 8.42 -0.10
CA GLU A 178 -12.28 9.64 -0.32
C GLU A 178 -13.06 10.89 0.11
N SER A 179 -14.34 11.01 -0.23
CA SER A 179 -15.18 12.14 0.26
C SER A 179 -15.43 12.08 1.76
N LYS A 180 -15.38 10.90 2.37
CA LYS A 180 -15.45 10.73 3.83
C LYS A 180 -14.15 11.11 4.52
N MET A 181 -12.99 10.77 3.93
CA MET A 181 -11.67 11.12 4.47
C MET A 181 -11.47 12.63 4.68
N ASP A 182 -12.18 13.51 3.96
CA ASP A 182 -12.10 14.96 4.16
C ASP A 182 -12.49 15.43 5.57
N GLU A 183 -13.40 14.75 6.26
CA GLU A 183 -13.71 15.05 7.66
C GLU A 183 -12.58 14.58 8.60
N ALA A 184 -11.96 13.43 8.30
CA ALA A 184 -10.78 12.96 9.00
C ALA A 184 -9.58 13.92 8.79
N ARG A 185 -9.37 14.43 7.58
CA ARG A 185 -8.33 15.43 7.26
C ARG A 185 -8.52 16.73 8.05
N LYS A 186 -9.74 17.28 8.09
CA LYS A 186 -10.07 18.48 8.88
C LYS A 186 -9.76 18.27 10.37
N LYS A 187 -10.25 17.16 10.94
CA LYS A 187 -9.95 16.75 12.33
C LYS A 187 -8.45 16.57 12.60
N ALA A 188 -7.67 16.10 11.62
CA ALA A 188 -6.22 15.97 11.74
C ALA A 188 -5.51 17.33 11.81
N VAL A 189 -5.92 18.29 10.97
CA VAL A 189 -5.40 19.68 10.99
C VAL A 189 -5.77 20.38 12.30
N GLU A 190 -7.03 20.27 12.74
CA GLU A 190 -7.51 20.79 14.04
C GLU A 190 -6.71 20.20 15.21
N ASN A 191 -6.47 18.88 15.20
CA ASN A 191 -5.69 18.18 16.22
C ASN A 191 -4.22 18.63 16.24
N ALA A 192 -3.60 18.79 15.06
CA ALA A 192 -2.24 19.30 14.93
C ALA A 192 -2.13 20.74 15.45
N ARG A 193 -3.06 21.61 15.04
CA ARG A 193 -3.09 23.03 15.44
C ARG A 193 -3.27 23.18 16.96
N LYS A 194 -4.27 22.52 17.55
CA LYS A 194 -4.52 22.59 19.00
C LYS A 194 -3.29 22.16 19.83
N LYS A 195 -2.56 21.15 19.39
CA LYS A 195 -1.28 20.74 20.00
C LYS A 195 -0.22 21.84 19.85
N ALA A 196 -0.05 22.39 18.66
CA ALA A 196 0.95 23.43 18.40
C ALA A 196 0.68 24.73 19.19
N GLU A 197 -0.59 25.11 19.37
CA GLU A 197 -0.99 26.24 20.22
C GLU A 197 -0.59 26.01 21.69
N ILE A 198 -0.89 24.83 22.25
CA ILE A 198 -0.48 24.44 23.62
C ILE A 198 1.05 24.46 23.79
N TYR A 199 1.81 23.97 22.80
CA TYR A 199 3.27 23.95 22.87
C TYR A 199 3.90 25.34 22.70
N ALA A 200 3.30 26.23 21.91
CA ALA A 200 3.76 27.62 21.78
C ALA A 200 3.54 28.37 23.11
N GLU A 201 2.33 28.32 23.66
CA GLU A 201 2.00 28.94 24.95
C GLU A 201 2.92 28.45 26.07
N ALA A 202 3.16 27.13 26.16
CA ALA A 202 4.06 26.53 27.14
C ALA A 202 5.55 26.85 26.93
N ALA A 203 5.93 27.38 25.77
CA ALA A 203 7.29 27.84 25.46
C ALA A 203 7.49 29.35 25.67
N GLY A 204 6.42 30.12 25.95
CA GLY A 204 6.48 31.59 25.98
C GLY A 204 6.58 32.18 24.58
N SER A 205 5.77 31.69 23.64
CA SER A 205 5.69 32.18 22.26
C SER A 205 4.28 32.04 21.72
N ARG A 206 3.92 32.79 20.68
CA ARG A 206 2.64 32.67 19.98
C ARG A 206 2.78 31.91 18.66
N LEU A 207 1.76 31.14 18.30
CA LEU A 207 1.76 30.36 17.06
C LEU A 207 1.55 31.28 15.84
N GLY A 208 2.50 31.23 14.89
CA GLY A 208 2.52 32.05 13.68
C GLY A 208 1.86 31.39 12.46
N GLU A 209 2.31 31.74 11.27
CA GLU A 209 1.78 31.21 10.01
C GLU A 209 2.18 29.74 9.76
N VAL A 210 1.45 29.07 8.86
CA VAL A 210 1.77 27.71 8.41
C VAL A 210 2.87 27.77 7.36
N LEU A 211 4.06 27.28 7.71
CA LEU A 211 5.23 27.24 6.83
C LEU A 211 5.22 26.00 5.92
N GLN A 212 4.64 24.88 6.37
CA GLN A 212 4.54 23.65 5.58
C GLN A 212 3.41 22.75 6.10
N ILE A 213 2.69 22.10 5.18
CA ILE A 213 1.80 20.95 5.47
C ILE A 213 2.32 19.73 4.71
N SER A 214 2.33 18.57 5.37
CA SER A 214 2.52 17.26 4.74
C SER A 214 1.42 16.32 5.22
N GLU A 215 0.63 15.77 4.30
CA GLU A 215 -0.21 14.60 4.61
C GLU A 215 0.72 13.38 4.74
N ASN A 216 0.65 12.68 5.87
CA ASN A 216 1.27 11.37 6.03
C ASN A 216 0.24 10.36 5.49
N GLY A 217 0.67 9.41 4.67
CA GLY A 217 -0.22 8.55 3.88
C GLY A 217 -1.45 8.04 4.65
N SER A 218 -2.63 8.41 4.15
CA SER A 218 -3.93 8.02 4.73
C SER A 218 -4.00 6.50 4.97
N TYR A 219 -4.39 6.12 6.19
CA TYR A 219 -4.47 4.71 6.61
C TYR A 219 -5.92 4.35 6.90
N THR A 220 -6.39 3.26 6.30
CA THR A 220 -7.67 2.64 6.63
C THR A 220 -7.39 1.39 7.46
N PRO A 221 -7.53 1.43 8.80
CA PRO A 221 -7.51 0.23 9.62
C PRO A 221 -8.51 -0.80 9.10
N ALA A 222 -8.09 -2.05 8.95
CA ALA A 222 -9.02 -3.13 8.64
C ALA A 222 -10.08 -3.24 9.77
N PRO A 223 -11.37 -3.46 9.44
CA PRO A 223 -12.45 -3.45 10.43
C PRO A 223 -12.20 -4.43 11.58
N ARG A 224 -12.20 -3.89 12.80
CA ARG A 224 -12.12 -4.70 14.02
C ARG A 224 -13.51 -5.21 14.37
N GLY A 225 -13.83 -6.42 13.90
CA GLY A 225 -15.09 -7.08 14.22
C GLY A 225 -15.29 -7.19 15.74
N LEU A 226 -16.24 -6.41 16.26
CA LEU A 226 -16.70 -6.51 17.64
C LEU A 226 -17.45 -7.84 17.79
N ARG A 227 -16.95 -8.73 18.64
CA ARG A 227 -17.69 -9.95 19.02
C ARG A 227 -18.82 -9.59 19.98
N MET A 228 -19.97 -9.23 19.41
CA MET A 228 -21.25 -9.27 20.12
C MET A 228 -21.72 -10.71 20.24
N GLU A 229 -22.23 -11.08 21.42
CA GLU A 229 -22.55 -12.46 21.79
C GLU A 229 -23.99 -12.55 22.30
N ALA A 230 -24.97 -12.58 21.38
CA ALA A 230 -26.40 -12.70 21.71
C ALA A 230 -27.22 -13.37 20.59
N MET A 231 -27.31 -14.70 20.71
CA MET A 231 -28.24 -15.64 20.08
C MET A 231 -29.74 -15.21 20.09
N ALA A 232 -30.41 -15.28 18.93
CA ALA A 232 -31.84 -15.63 18.76
C ALA A 232 -32.14 -16.00 17.29
N MET A 233 -33.16 -16.83 17.02
CA MET A 233 -33.54 -17.25 15.64
C MET A 233 -34.94 -16.78 15.26
N ALA A 234 -35.11 -16.25 14.03
CA ALA A 234 -36.28 -16.47 13.14
C ALA A 234 -36.19 -15.66 11.82
N ALA A 235 -35.54 -16.22 10.79
CA ALA A 235 -35.68 -15.85 9.38
C ALA A 235 -35.08 -16.98 8.50
N ASP A 236 -35.49 -17.09 7.23
CA ASP A 236 -34.89 -18.01 6.25
C ASP A 236 -33.60 -17.43 5.60
N SER A 237 -33.23 -16.20 5.95
CA SER A 237 -32.03 -15.51 5.46
C SER A 237 -30.89 -15.48 6.48
N VAL A 238 -29.67 -15.37 5.96
CA VAL A 238 -28.46 -15.33 6.79
C VAL A 238 -28.45 -14.03 7.62
N PRO A 239 -28.30 -14.08 8.96
CA PRO A 239 -28.16 -12.87 9.76
C PRO A 239 -26.79 -12.23 9.51
N VAL A 240 -26.78 -10.94 9.19
CA VAL A 240 -25.59 -10.21 8.77
C VAL A 240 -25.49 -8.87 9.49
N GLU A 241 -24.38 -8.65 10.20
CA GLU A 241 -24.08 -7.42 10.93
C GLU A 241 -22.83 -6.74 10.35
N ALA A 242 -22.97 -5.48 9.95
CA ALA A 242 -21.97 -4.78 9.13
C ALA A 242 -20.89 -4.04 9.94
N GLY A 243 -21.21 -3.60 11.17
CA GLY A 243 -20.33 -2.82 12.03
C GLY A 243 -20.03 -1.40 11.51
N GLU A 244 -18.93 -0.80 11.98
CA GLU A 244 -18.42 0.49 11.49
C GLU A 244 -17.00 0.35 10.94
N ASN A 245 -16.69 1.08 9.87
CA ASN A 245 -15.32 1.28 9.39
C ASN A 245 -14.75 2.58 9.96
N THR A 246 -13.54 2.53 10.53
CA THR A 246 -12.82 3.73 10.96
C THR A 246 -11.95 4.25 9.82
N LEU A 247 -12.11 5.50 9.43
CA LEU A 247 -11.21 6.19 8.48
C LEU A 247 -10.27 7.12 9.26
N GLN A 248 -8.97 7.11 8.93
CA GLN A 248 -7.94 7.88 9.62
C GLN A 248 -7.03 8.66 8.67
N ALA A 249 -6.92 9.96 8.92
CA ALA A 249 -5.93 10.84 8.31
C ALA A 249 -4.85 11.24 9.33
N SER A 250 -3.63 11.51 8.84
CA SER A 250 -2.52 12.02 9.63
C SER A 250 -1.83 13.15 8.87
N VAL A 251 -1.58 14.27 9.53
CA VAL A 251 -0.87 15.42 8.95
C VAL A 251 0.27 15.83 9.85
N THR A 252 1.43 16.12 9.26
CA THR A 252 2.53 16.80 9.94
C THR A 252 2.58 18.23 9.40
N ILE A 253 2.44 19.20 10.30
CA ILE A 253 2.39 20.62 9.95
C ILE A 253 3.50 21.34 10.70
N LYS A 254 4.17 22.25 9.99
CA LYS A 254 5.18 23.16 10.53
C LYS A 254 4.62 24.57 10.56
N TRP A 255 4.61 25.18 11.74
CA TRP A 255 4.26 26.58 11.96
C TRP A 255 5.48 27.39 12.35
N GLU A 256 5.45 28.67 12.03
CA GLU A 256 6.29 29.67 12.69
C GLU A 256 5.96 29.77 14.19
N LEU A 257 6.98 30.04 15.00
CA LEU A 257 6.84 30.55 16.36
C LEU A 257 7.26 32.01 16.37
N ILE A 258 6.46 32.86 16.99
CA ILE A 258 6.72 34.30 17.09
C ILE A 258 6.91 34.63 18.58
N GLU A 259 7.96 35.39 18.90
CA GLU A 259 8.18 35.94 20.25
C GLU A 259 7.16 37.07 20.52
N ASP A 260 6.81 37.28 21.80
CA ASP A 260 5.83 38.29 22.24
C ASP A 260 6.45 39.69 22.46
#